data_AF-A0A1U8HQT7-F1
#
_entry.id   AF-A0A1U8HQT7-F1
#
_cell.length_a   1.000
_cell.length_b   1.000
_cell.length_c   1.000
_cell.angle_alpha   90.00
_cell.angle_beta   90.00
_cell.angle_gamma   90.00
#
_symmetry.space_group_name_H-M   'P 1'
#
loop_
_entity.id
_entity.type
_entity.pdbx_description
1 polymer ?
#
loop_
_entity_poly.entity_id
_entity_poly.type
_entity_poly.pdbx_seq_one_letter_code
_entity_poly.pdbx_strand_id
1 'polypeptide(L)'
;MEPPKGFLATLWNFICFLPYFIGLLLLGTIKGIIFCSPICLIMTIGNSSVILGLLPYHCYFTYYSIVSTKLLGPFLKLAICIFLPVVLILWVVVGIVGSILGGILYGFLSPMFATFDAVGEGKTNVFIHCFYDGTWSTIKGSFTVVKDFKDVCVHSYYSFMEELRQKNGQYYEIRFLCLLPALIAAVLGFLVDFPMISLIALCKSPYMLVKGWHRLFHDLVGREGPFLETICVPFAGLAILLWPLAVIGAVLGSIVSSIFLGAYAAVIVYQESSFWYGLCYIVASLSIYDEYSTDVLDMPEGSCLPRPRYRRHRN
;
A
#
# COMPACT_ATOMS: atom_id res chain seq x y z
N MET A 1 -13.49 -18.48 31.90
CA MET A 1 -12.44 -19.00 32.80
C MET A 1 -11.76 -17.82 33.45
N GLU A 2 -11.72 -17.75 34.78
CA GLU A 2 -10.98 -16.68 35.46
C GLU A 2 -9.50 -16.72 35.04
N PRO A 3 -8.86 -15.57 34.77
CA PRO A 3 -7.46 -15.55 34.39
C PRO A 3 -6.60 -16.14 35.52
N PRO A 4 -5.61 -17.00 35.21
CA PRO A 4 -4.73 -17.57 36.22
C PRO A 4 -4.01 -16.45 36.99
N LYS A 5 -4.18 -16.43 38.33
CA LYS A 5 -3.48 -15.47 39.20
C LYS A 5 -2.07 -16.00 39.48
N GLY A 6 -1.06 -15.36 38.89
CA GLY A 6 0.36 -15.61 39.13
C GLY A 6 1.18 -15.96 37.89
N PHE A 7 2.39 -15.38 37.78
CA PHE A 7 3.28 -15.46 36.60
C PHE A 7 3.59 -16.90 36.13
N LEU A 8 3.79 -17.83 37.06
CA LEU A 8 4.06 -19.25 36.76
C LEU A 8 2.87 -19.95 36.10
N ALA A 9 1.64 -19.67 36.54
CA ALA A 9 0.43 -20.25 35.96
C ALA A 9 0.12 -19.65 34.59
N THR A 10 0.46 -18.38 34.37
CA THR A 10 0.38 -17.73 33.05
C THR A 10 1.40 -18.31 32.08
N LEU A 11 2.65 -18.50 32.52
CA LEU A 11 3.72 -19.10 31.72
C LEU A 11 3.41 -20.55 31.34
N TRP A 12 2.88 -21.35 32.27
CA TRP A 12 2.49 -22.72 32.00
C TRP A 12 1.37 -22.82 30.96
N ASN A 13 0.33 -21.99 31.08
CA ASN A 13 -0.75 -21.95 30.09
C ASN A 13 -0.25 -21.49 28.71
N PHE A 14 0.72 -20.58 28.65
CA PHE A 14 1.37 -20.18 27.39
C PHE A 14 2.11 -21.34 26.74
N ILE A 15 2.90 -22.10 27.51
CA ILE A 15 3.61 -23.29 27.02
C ILE A 15 2.62 -24.35 26.51
N CYS A 16 1.50 -24.57 27.21
CA CYS A 16 0.46 -25.49 26.76
C CYS A 16 -0.31 -25.00 25.51
N PHE A 17 -0.45 -23.69 25.33
CA PHE A 17 -1.09 -23.09 24.16
C PHE A 17 -0.21 -23.11 22.90
N LEU A 18 1.12 -23.08 23.07
CA LEU A 18 2.07 -22.99 21.96
C LEU A 18 1.94 -24.13 20.93
N PRO A 19 1.82 -25.43 21.29
CA PRO A 19 1.59 -26.50 20.33
C PRO A 19 0.28 -26.34 19.56
N TYR A 20 -0.78 -25.84 20.21
CA TYR A 20 -2.07 -25.59 19.57
C TYR A 20 -1.95 -24.46 18.54
N PHE A 21 -1.30 -23.34 18.91
CA PHE A 21 -1.00 -22.24 17.99
C PHE A 21 -0.15 -22.70 16.79
N ILE A 22 0.91 -23.48 17.03
CA ILE A 22 1.74 -24.05 15.97
C ILE A 22 0.92 -24.94 15.04
N GLY A 23 0.01 -25.76 15.59
CA GLY A 23 -0.91 -26.58 14.80
C GLY A 23 -1.82 -25.74 13.89
N LEU A 24 -2.41 -24.67 14.41
CA LEU A 24 -3.22 -23.73 13.63
C LEU A 24 -2.40 -23.02 12.56
N LEU A 25 -1.18 -22.59 12.89
CA LEU A 25 -0.28 -21.95 11.95
C LEU A 25 0.12 -22.91 10.82
N LEU A 26 0.49 -24.15 11.14
CA LEU A 26 0.79 -25.17 10.15
C LEU A 26 -0.41 -25.44 9.25
N LEU A 27 -1.61 -25.62 9.83
CA LEU A 27 -2.83 -25.82 9.06
C LEU A 27 -3.14 -24.61 8.15
N GLY A 28 -3.05 -23.40 8.69
CA GLY A 28 -3.26 -22.15 7.94
C GLY A 28 -2.24 -21.96 6.82
N THR A 29 -0.97 -22.26 7.06
CA THR A 29 0.10 -22.18 6.04
C THR A 29 -0.09 -23.22 4.94
N ILE A 30 -0.46 -24.47 5.26
CA ILE A 30 -0.77 -25.51 4.28
C ILE A 30 -1.95 -25.07 3.40
N LYS A 31 -3.04 -24.59 4.01
CA LYS A 31 -4.19 -24.04 3.28
C LYS A 31 -3.76 -22.87 2.39
N GLY A 32 -3.01 -21.92 2.95
CA GLY A 32 -2.48 -20.78 2.21
C GLY A 32 -1.67 -21.22 0.99
N ILE A 33 -0.76 -22.18 1.12
CA ILE A 33 0.05 -22.70 0.00
C ILE A 33 -0.83 -23.36 -1.07
N ILE A 34 -1.79 -24.20 -0.67
CA ILE A 34 -2.70 -24.90 -1.59
C ILE A 34 -3.56 -23.91 -2.39
N PHE A 35 -4.14 -22.92 -1.71
CA PHE A 35 -5.08 -21.98 -2.34
C PHE A 35 -4.39 -20.75 -2.97
N CYS A 36 -3.13 -20.47 -2.64
CA CYS A 36 -2.37 -19.35 -3.23
C CYS A 36 -2.32 -19.44 -4.75
N SER A 37 -1.95 -20.60 -5.32
CA SER A 37 -1.85 -20.76 -6.78
C SER A 37 -3.19 -20.56 -7.51
N PRO A 38 -4.30 -21.24 -7.17
CA PRO A 38 -5.56 -21.06 -7.88
C PRO A 38 -6.14 -19.64 -7.71
N ILE A 39 -6.03 -19.04 -6.52
CA ILE A 39 -6.51 -17.68 -6.27
C ILE A 39 -5.70 -16.66 -7.06
N CYS A 40 -4.37 -16.81 -7.07
CA CYS A 40 -3.49 -15.95 -7.87
C CYS A 40 -3.86 -16.03 -9.35
N LEU A 41 -4.17 -17.22 -9.88
CA LEU A 41 -4.63 -17.37 -11.26
C LEU A 41 -5.98 -16.69 -11.50
N ILE A 42 -6.97 -16.89 -10.63
CA ILE A 42 -8.30 -16.25 -10.76
C ILE A 42 -8.15 -14.72 -10.79
N MET A 43 -7.42 -14.15 -9.83
CA MET A 43 -7.23 -12.70 -9.74
C MET A 43 -6.41 -12.15 -10.90
N THR A 44 -5.32 -12.82 -11.27
CA THR A 44 -4.46 -12.38 -12.37
C THR A 44 -5.22 -12.41 -13.70
N ILE A 45 -5.87 -13.53 -14.03
CA ILE A 45 -6.62 -13.67 -15.28
C ILE A 45 -7.83 -12.74 -15.28
N GLY A 46 -8.59 -12.71 -14.18
CA GLY A 46 -9.76 -11.86 -13.99
C GLY A 46 -9.43 -10.38 -14.21
N ASN A 47 -8.52 -9.83 -13.41
CA ASN A 47 -8.14 -8.42 -13.49
C ASN A 47 -7.46 -8.10 -14.83
N SER A 48 -6.59 -8.97 -15.36
CA SER A 48 -5.96 -8.74 -16.66
C SER A 48 -6.99 -8.71 -17.78
N SER A 49 -8.01 -9.58 -17.74
CA SER A 49 -9.09 -9.57 -18.73
C SER A 49 -9.92 -8.28 -18.66
N VAL A 50 -10.18 -7.76 -17.45
CA VAL A 50 -10.85 -6.46 -17.24
C VAL A 50 -9.99 -5.33 -17.79
N ILE A 51 -8.70 -5.29 -17.46
CA ILE A 51 -7.77 -4.26 -17.92
C ILE A 51 -7.69 -4.26 -19.45
N LEU A 52 -7.41 -5.41 -20.07
CA LEU A 52 -7.25 -5.52 -21.52
C LEU A 52 -8.56 -5.31 -22.27
N GLY A 53 -9.68 -5.81 -21.73
CA GLY A 53 -11.00 -5.67 -22.33
C GLY A 53 -11.52 -4.22 -22.29
N LEU A 54 -11.27 -3.50 -21.19
CA LEU A 54 -11.64 -2.09 -21.06
C LEU A 54 -10.60 -1.13 -21.63
N LEU A 55 -9.38 -1.57 -21.91
CA LEU A 55 -8.30 -0.73 -22.46
C LEU A 55 -8.75 0.13 -23.66
N PRO A 56 -9.38 -0.39 -24.73
CA PRO A 56 -9.79 0.45 -25.86
C PRO A 56 -10.83 1.52 -25.45
N TYR A 57 -11.77 1.15 -24.57
CA TYR A 57 -12.76 2.08 -24.04
C TYR A 57 -12.12 3.18 -23.18
N HIS A 58 -11.22 2.80 -22.27
CA HIS A 58 -10.45 3.73 -21.46
C HIS A 58 -9.62 4.66 -22.32
N CYS A 59 -8.88 4.15 -23.31
CA CYS A 59 -8.13 4.94 -24.25
C CYS A 59 -9.02 6.00 -24.90
N TYR A 60 -10.09 5.56 -25.59
CA TYR A 60 -11.01 6.45 -26.27
C TYR A 60 -11.58 7.51 -25.32
N PHE A 61 -12.11 7.10 -24.18
CA PHE A 61 -12.77 8.00 -23.23
C PHE A 61 -11.79 8.98 -22.58
N THR A 62 -10.55 8.57 -22.31
CA THR A 62 -9.53 9.51 -21.79
C THR A 62 -9.18 10.56 -22.83
N TYR A 63 -8.86 10.14 -24.06
CA TYR A 63 -8.51 11.07 -25.14
C TYR A 63 -9.65 12.05 -25.40
N TYR A 64 -10.88 11.54 -25.49
CA TYR A 64 -12.06 12.36 -25.65
C TYR A 64 -12.22 13.36 -24.50
N SER A 65 -12.12 12.93 -23.25
CA SER A 65 -12.28 13.80 -22.07
C SER A 65 -11.20 14.88 -22.00
N ILE A 66 -9.94 14.56 -22.32
CA ILE A 66 -8.81 15.51 -22.34
C ILE A 66 -8.96 16.53 -23.48
N VAL A 67 -9.42 16.11 -24.66
CA VAL A 67 -9.64 17.04 -25.78
C VAL A 67 -10.86 17.92 -25.52
N SER A 68 -11.92 17.38 -24.91
CA SER A 68 -13.17 18.09 -24.66
C SER A 68 -13.18 18.98 -23.42
N THR A 69 -12.30 18.76 -22.43
CA THR A 69 -12.30 19.58 -21.21
C THR A 69 -11.97 21.05 -21.52
N LYS A 70 -12.63 21.96 -20.81
CA LYS A 70 -12.39 23.40 -20.91
C LYS A 70 -11.28 23.89 -19.98
N LEU A 71 -10.80 23.03 -19.06
CA LEU A 71 -9.78 23.40 -18.09
C LEU A 71 -8.37 23.48 -18.67
N LEU A 72 -8.08 22.74 -19.73
CA LEU A 72 -6.73 22.61 -20.29
C LEU A 72 -6.58 23.52 -21.52
N GLY A 73 -5.47 24.28 -21.58
CA GLY A 73 -5.10 25.00 -22.80
C GLY A 73 -4.80 24.06 -23.98
N PRO A 74 -4.91 24.51 -25.24
CA PRO A 74 -4.75 23.66 -26.44
C PRO A 74 -3.38 22.98 -26.50
N PHE A 75 -2.34 23.69 -26.06
CA PHE A 75 -0.98 23.20 -25.96
C PHE A 75 -0.78 22.10 -24.91
N LEU A 76 -1.42 22.26 -23.75
CA LEU A 76 -1.37 21.27 -22.68
C LEU A 76 -2.13 19.99 -23.08
N LYS A 77 -3.25 20.14 -23.78
CA LYS A 77 -3.96 18.99 -24.37
C LYS A 77 -3.03 18.20 -25.28
N LEU A 78 -2.29 18.87 -26.16
CA LEU A 78 -1.33 18.21 -27.06
C LEU A 78 -0.25 17.46 -26.27
N ALA A 79 0.37 18.11 -25.28
CA ALA A 79 1.40 17.48 -24.45
C ALA A 79 0.86 16.25 -23.69
N ILE A 80 -0.29 16.36 -23.02
CA ILE A 80 -0.90 15.22 -22.32
C ILE A 80 -1.23 14.11 -23.31
N CYS A 81 -1.80 14.41 -24.48
CA CYS A 81 -2.09 13.40 -25.50
C CYS A 81 -0.83 12.66 -25.97
N ILE A 82 0.34 13.31 -25.99
CA ILE A 82 1.62 12.66 -26.34
C ILE A 82 2.11 11.74 -25.20
N PHE A 83 1.95 12.14 -23.94
CA PHE A 83 2.39 11.33 -22.78
C PHE A 83 1.38 10.26 -22.37
N LEU A 84 0.11 10.40 -22.77
CA LEU A 84 -0.98 9.52 -22.39
C LEU A 84 -0.74 8.03 -22.75
N PRO A 85 -0.19 7.68 -23.94
CA PRO A 85 0.18 6.29 -24.24
C PRO A 85 1.12 5.68 -23.19
N VAL A 86 2.11 6.44 -22.71
CA VAL A 86 3.07 5.97 -21.71
C VAL A 86 2.36 5.68 -20.39
N VAL A 87 1.46 6.58 -19.97
CA VAL A 87 0.65 6.40 -18.75
C VAL A 87 -0.28 5.19 -18.87
N LEU A 88 -0.90 4.97 -20.03
CA LEU A 88 -1.78 3.83 -20.29
C LEU A 88 -1.01 2.51 -20.28
N ILE A 89 0.19 2.46 -20.89
CA ILE A 89 1.05 1.27 -20.84
C ILE A 89 1.48 0.98 -19.40
N LEU A 90 1.91 2.01 -18.66
CA LEU A 90 2.30 1.87 -17.26
C LEU A 90 1.12 1.37 -16.41
N TRP A 91 -0.09 1.88 -16.63
CA TRP A 91 -1.30 1.41 -15.97
C TRP A 91 -1.54 -0.09 -16.18
N VAL A 92 -1.38 -0.59 -17.41
CA VAL A 92 -1.52 -2.03 -17.72
C VAL A 92 -0.47 -2.85 -16.96
N VAL A 93 0.79 -2.42 -17.00
CA VAL A 93 1.89 -3.12 -16.30
C VAL A 93 1.64 -3.17 -14.79
N VAL A 94 1.34 -2.01 -14.18
CA VAL A 94 1.06 -1.90 -12.74
C VAL A 94 -0.16 -2.73 -12.36
N GLY A 95 -1.23 -2.71 -13.18
CA GLY A 95 -2.44 -3.49 -12.92
C GLY A 95 -2.19 -4.99 -12.95
N ILE A 96 -1.40 -5.50 -13.90
CA ILE A 96 -1.05 -6.93 -13.98
C ILE A 96 -0.13 -7.33 -12.82
N VAL A 97 0.95 -6.59 -12.58
CA VAL A 97 1.89 -6.88 -11.48
C VAL A 97 1.18 -6.80 -10.13
N GLY A 98 0.34 -5.78 -9.92
CA GLY A 98 -0.48 -5.62 -8.73
C GLY A 98 -1.48 -6.77 -8.54
N SER A 99 -2.03 -7.32 -9.62
CA SER A 99 -2.94 -8.47 -9.56
C SER A 99 -2.24 -9.77 -9.18
N ILE A 100 -1.00 -9.97 -9.65
CA ILE A 100 -0.18 -11.12 -9.25
C ILE A 100 0.19 -11.00 -7.77
N LEU A 101 0.76 -9.87 -7.35
CA LEU A 101 1.15 -9.63 -5.96
C LEU A 101 -0.06 -9.71 -5.01
N GLY A 102 -1.15 -9.05 -5.37
CA GLY A 102 -2.41 -9.10 -4.63
C GLY A 102 -3.00 -10.51 -4.58
N GLY A 103 -2.92 -11.27 -5.67
CA GLY A 103 -3.36 -12.66 -5.75
C GLY A 103 -2.56 -13.60 -4.85
N ILE A 104 -1.24 -13.46 -4.82
CA ILE A 104 -0.36 -14.21 -3.90
C ILE A 104 -0.68 -13.85 -2.45
N LEU A 105 -0.74 -12.55 -2.14
CA LEU A 105 -0.95 -12.07 -0.77
C LEU A 105 -2.34 -12.47 -0.25
N TYR A 106 -3.39 -12.22 -1.02
CA TYR A 106 -4.76 -12.58 -0.66
C TYR A 106 -4.93 -14.11 -0.60
N GLY A 107 -4.39 -14.84 -1.58
CA GLY A 107 -4.50 -16.29 -1.65
C GLY A 107 -3.76 -17.03 -0.53
N PHE A 108 -2.67 -16.46 -0.03
CA PHE A 108 -1.92 -17.02 1.11
C PHE A 108 -2.52 -16.59 2.46
N LEU A 109 -2.79 -15.29 2.65
CA LEU A 109 -3.20 -14.76 3.94
C LEU A 109 -4.68 -15.00 4.27
N SER A 110 -5.60 -14.95 3.29
CA SER A 110 -7.03 -15.12 3.58
C SER A 110 -7.36 -16.51 4.17
N PRO A 111 -6.90 -17.64 3.60
CA PRO A 111 -7.15 -18.96 4.18
C PRO A 111 -6.46 -19.15 5.54
N MET A 112 -5.32 -18.49 5.76
CA MET A 112 -4.60 -18.50 7.02
C MET A 112 -5.40 -17.76 8.11
N PHE A 113 -5.83 -16.52 7.86
CA PHE A 113 -6.65 -15.76 8.80
C PHE A 113 -7.96 -16.48 9.13
N ALA A 114 -8.62 -17.09 8.15
CA ALA A 114 -9.83 -17.86 8.39
C ALA A 114 -9.64 -19.05 9.35
N THR A 115 -8.45 -19.67 9.38
CA THR A 115 -8.13 -20.73 10.36
C THR A 115 -8.05 -20.17 11.78
N PHE A 116 -7.54 -18.95 11.96
CA PHE A 116 -7.49 -18.27 13.25
C PHE A 116 -8.86 -17.70 13.66
N ASP A 117 -9.64 -17.18 12.71
CA ASP A 117 -11.03 -16.70 12.90
C ASP A 117 -11.94 -17.81 13.41
N ALA A 118 -11.82 -19.03 12.87
CA ALA A 118 -12.62 -20.18 13.31
C ALA A 118 -12.44 -20.50 14.81
N VAL A 119 -11.28 -20.19 15.38
CA VAL A 119 -10.98 -20.38 16.81
C VAL A 119 -11.40 -19.16 17.62
N GLY A 120 -11.20 -17.95 17.08
CA GLY A 120 -11.58 -16.72 17.74
C GLY A 120 -13.09 -16.58 17.94
N GLU A 121 -13.89 -16.93 16.93
CA GLU A 121 -15.35 -16.79 16.98
C GLU A 121 -16.07 -17.79 17.91
N GLY A 122 -15.35 -18.74 18.52
CA GLY A 122 -15.93 -19.68 19.49
C GLY A 122 -16.99 -20.63 18.91
N LYS A 123 -16.83 -21.04 17.64
CA LYS A 123 -17.79 -21.91 16.93
C LYS A 123 -17.96 -23.27 17.61
N THR A 124 -19.14 -23.86 17.51
CA THR A 124 -19.49 -25.14 18.16
C THR A 124 -18.60 -26.32 17.73
N ASN A 125 -18.16 -26.35 16.47
CA ASN A 125 -17.26 -27.37 15.91
C ASN A 125 -15.95 -26.76 15.41
N VAL A 126 -15.17 -26.14 16.30
CA VAL A 126 -13.91 -25.42 15.98
C VAL A 126 -13.00 -26.21 15.04
N PHE A 127 -12.80 -27.51 15.30
CA PHE A 127 -11.89 -28.35 14.51
C PHE A 127 -12.32 -28.44 13.04
N ILE A 128 -13.60 -28.67 12.77
CA ILE A 128 -14.13 -28.76 11.39
C ILE A 128 -14.02 -27.39 10.70
N HIS A 129 -14.38 -26.32 11.42
CA HIS A 129 -14.31 -24.96 10.88
C HIS A 129 -12.87 -24.52 10.56
N CYS A 130 -11.86 -24.92 11.34
CA CYS A 130 -10.46 -24.63 11.05
C CYS A 130 -10.00 -25.20 9.69
N PHE A 131 -10.52 -26.37 9.31
CA PHE A 131 -10.22 -27.00 8.02
C PHE A 131 -11.08 -26.42 6.89
N TYR A 132 -12.37 -26.21 7.13
CA TYR A 132 -13.34 -25.84 6.10
C TYR A 132 -13.39 -24.34 5.80
N ASP A 133 -13.39 -23.48 6.82
CA ASP A 133 -13.53 -22.04 6.66
C ASP A 133 -12.31 -21.48 5.92
N GLY A 134 -12.49 -20.51 5.01
CA GLY A 134 -11.39 -19.97 4.20
C GLY A 134 -10.96 -20.84 3.01
N THR A 135 -11.69 -21.92 2.70
CA THR A 135 -11.49 -22.67 1.45
C THR A 135 -12.35 -22.07 0.33
N TRP A 136 -13.61 -22.50 0.22
CA TRP A 136 -14.55 -22.03 -0.80
C TRP A 136 -14.91 -20.55 -0.66
N SER A 137 -14.92 -20.03 0.58
CA SER A 137 -15.17 -18.61 0.84
C SER A 137 -14.07 -17.73 0.24
N THR A 138 -12.81 -18.13 0.32
CA THR A 138 -11.70 -17.36 -0.26
C THR A 138 -11.73 -17.41 -1.79
N ILE A 139 -12.08 -18.56 -2.39
CA ILE A 139 -12.30 -18.64 -3.84
C ILE A 139 -13.43 -17.68 -4.27
N LYS A 140 -14.59 -17.72 -3.61
CA LYS A 140 -15.68 -16.77 -3.87
C LYS A 140 -15.23 -15.33 -3.69
N GLY A 141 -14.50 -15.04 -2.62
CA GLY A 141 -13.94 -13.72 -2.34
C GLY A 141 -13.00 -13.24 -3.45
N SER A 142 -12.22 -14.13 -4.06
CA SER A 142 -11.36 -13.76 -5.20
C SER A 142 -12.17 -13.30 -6.43
N PHE A 143 -13.33 -13.92 -6.70
CA PHE A 143 -14.25 -13.44 -7.74
C PHE A 143 -14.89 -12.10 -7.37
N THR A 144 -15.22 -11.90 -6.09
CA THR A 144 -15.69 -10.60 -5.59
C THR A 144 -14.62 -9.53 -5.79
N VAL A 145 -13.36 -9.79 -5.49
CA VAL A 145 -12.25 -8.85 -5.71
C VAL A 145 -12.13 -8.45 -7.18
N VAL A 146 -12.23 -9.42 -8.11
CA VAL A 146 -12.23 -9.13 -9.56
C VAL A 146 -13.43 -8.28 -9.96
N LYS A 147 -14.61 -8.56 -9.39
CA LYS A 147 -15.82 -7.78 -9.64
C LYS A 147 -15.68 -6.35 -9.11
N ASP A 148 -15.19 -6.17 -7.90
CA ASP A 148 -14.98 -4.86 -7.29
C ASP A 148 -13.95 -4.06 -8.09
N PHE A 149 -12.87 -4.70 -8.54
CA PHE A 149 -11.89 -4.08 -9.43
C PHE A 149 -12.52 -3.63 -10.76
N LYS A 150 -13.35 -4.47 -11.39
CA LYS A 150 -14.12 -4.09 -12.57
C LYS A 150 -15.04 -2.90 -12.28
N ASP A 151 -15.76 -2.91 -11.16
CA ASP A 151 -16.69 -1.84 -10.82
C ASP A 151 -15.95 -0.50 -10.62
N VAL A 152 -14.75 -0.52 -10.03
CA VAL A 152 -13.87 0.66 -9.95
C VAL A 152 -13.44 1.11 -11.34
N CYS A 153 -12.98 0.19 -12.20
CA CYS A 153 -12.59 0.52 -13.58
C CYS A 153 -13.76 1.05 -14.41
N VAL A 154 -14.98 0.57 -14.22
CA VAL A 154 -16.12 1.01 -15.03
C VAL A 154 -16.72 2.30 -14.47
N HIS A 155 -17.01 2.35 -13.17
CA HIS A 155 -17.81 3.42 -12.58
C HIS A 155 -16.96 4.55 -12.01
N SER A 156 -16.00 4.25 -11.14
CA SER A 156 -15.19 5.28 -10.49
C SER A 156 -14.33 6.05 -11.51
N TYR A 157 -13.70 5.31 -12.43
CA TYR A 157 -12.93 5.92 -13.50
C TYR A 157 -13.79 6.77 -14.44
N TYR A 158 -14.97 6.27 -14.84
CA TYR A 158 -15.88 7.02 -15.70
C TYR A 158 -16.33 8.32 -15.04
N SER A 159 -16.76 8.25 -13.77
CA SER A 159 -17.18 9.44 -12.99
C SER A 159 -16.06 10.48 -12.92
N PHE A 160 -14.83 10.06 -12.63
CA PHE A 160 -13.68 10.95 -12.57
C PHE A 160 -13.41 11.65 -13.91
N MET A 161 -13.41 10.90 -15.02
CA MET A 161 -13.18 11.46 -16.35
C MET A 161 -14.34 12.37 -16.81
N GLU A 162 -15.57 12.03 -16.42
CA GLU A 162 -16.73 12.89 -16.66
C GLU A 162 -16.65 14.20 -15.89
N GLU A 163 -16.29 14.16 -14.60
CA GLU A 163 -16.07 15.36 -13.80
C GLU A 163 -14.99 16.26 -14.41
N LEU A 164 -13.84 15.68 -14.82
CA LEU A 164 -12.78 16.42 -15.51
C LEU A 164 -13.27 17.11 -16.79
N ARG A 165 -14.20 16.49 -17.52
CA ARG A 165 -14.77 17.03 -18.76
C ARG A 165 -15.78 18.16 -18.49
N GLN A 166 -16.66 17.98 -17.51
CA GLN A 166 -17.76 18.89 -17.22
C GLN A 166 -17.34 20.12 -16.41
N LYS A 167 -16.22 20.04 -15.68
CA LYS A 167 -15.76 21.12 -14.81
C LYS A 167 -15.41 22.38 -15.61
N ASN A 168 -16.14 23.46 -15.32
CA ASN A 168 -15.89 24.78 -15.87
C ASN A 168 -15.03 25.58 -14.87
N GLY A 169 -13.92 26.14 -15.34
CA GLY A 169 -12.99 26.94 -14.53
C GLY A 169 -12.04 27.74 -15.42
N GLN A 170 -11.21 28.59 -14.81
CA GLN A 170 -10.17 29.30 -15.56
C GLN A 170 -9.18 28.31 -16.20
N TYR A 171 -8.69 28.66 -17.39
CA TYR A 171 -7.74 27.83 -18.13
C TYR A 171 -6.44 27.68 -17.33
N TYR A 172 -5.98 26.43 -17.15
CA TYR A 172 -4.61 26.18 -16.73
C TYR A 172 -3.67 26.50 -17.91
N GLU A 173 -3.16 27.73 -17.94
CA GLU A 173 -2.09 28.11 -18.86
C GLU A 173 -0.75 27.59 -18.31
N ILE A 174 -0.22 26.54 -18.95
CA ILE A 174 1.11 26.03 -18.64
C ILE A 174 2.17 26.91 -19.29
N ARG A 175 3.06 27.44 -18.47
CA ARG A 175 4.29 28.11 -18.91
C ARG A 175 5.26 27.07 -19.46
N PHE A 176 5.38 26.99 -20.78
CA PHE A 176 6.29 26.05 -21.45
C PHE A 176 7.75 26.15 -21.01
N LEU A 177 8.23 27.35 -20.72
CA LEU A 177 9.59 27.53 -20.21
C LEU A 177 9.85 26.78 -18.90
N CYS A 178 8.80 26.47 -18.13
CA CYS A 178 8.93 25.74 -16.87
C CYS A 178 8.84 24.21 -17.07
N LEU A 179 8.40 23.70 -18.22
CA LEU A 179 8.26 22.25 -18.45
C LEU A 179 9.61 21.52 -18.52
N LEU A 180 10.57 22.07 -19.29
CA LEU A 180 11.89 21.45 -19.41
C LEU A 180 12.65 21.46 -18.07
N PRO A 181 12.73 22.59 -17.33
CA PRO A 181 13.28 22.59 -15.98
C PRO A 181 12.53 21.69 -14.99
N ALA A 182 11.20 21.58 -15.09
CA ALA A 182 10.42 20.68 -14.26
C ALA A 182 10.74 19.20 -14.54
N LEU A 183 10.87 18.81 -15.81
CA LEU A 183 11.27 17.46 -16.20
C LEU A 183 12.66 17.12 -15.63
N ILE A 184 13.62 18.03 -15.78
CA ILE A 184 14.98 17.86 -15.23
C ILE A 184 14.92 17.71 -13.71
N ALA A 185 14.10 18.53 -13.03
CA ALA A 185 13.94 18.45 -11.58
C ALA A 185 13.28 17.14 -11.14
N ALA A 186 12.29 16.60 -11.87
CA ALA A 186 11.71 15.29 -11.57
C ALA A 186 12.74 14.17 -11.71
N VAL A 187 13.56 14.19 -12.77
CA VAL A 187 14.61 13.18 -12.97
C VAL A 187 15.66 13.28 -11.86
N LEU A 188 16.13 14.48 -11.53
CA LEU A 188 17.07 14.69 -10.42
C LEU A 188 16.47 14.27 -9.08
N GLY A 189 15.21 14.61 -8.82
CA GLY A 189 14.51 14.23 -7.60
C GLY A 189 14.37 12.73 -7.49
N PHE A 190 13.99 12.04 -8.57
CA PHE A 190 13.99 10.57 -8.61
C PHE A 190 15.38 9.99 -8.34
N LEU A 191 16.42 10.51 -9.00
CA LEU A 191 17.80 10.01 -8.84
C LEU A 191 18.35 10.18 -7.42
N VAL A 192 17.88 11.18 -6.67
CA VAL A 192 18.30 11.44 -5.29
C VAL A 192 17.40 10.72 -4.28
N ASP A 193 16.09 10.89 -4.39
CA ASP A 193 15.13 10.36 -3.43
C ASP A 193 15.09 8.84 -3.47
N PHE A 194 15.17 8.22 -4.66
CA PHE A 194 15.16 6.76 -4.77
C PHE A 194 16.26 6.08 -3.94
N PRO A 195 17.56 6.36 -4.12
CA PRO A 195 18.60 5.73 -3.32
C PRO A 195 18.58 6.19 -1.85
N MET A 196 18.34 7.48 -1.57
CA MET A 196 18.40 8.00 -0.21
C MET A 196 17.25 7.50 0.67
N ILE A 197 16.01 7.55 0.19
CA ILE A 197 14.85 7.04 0.93
C ILE A 197 14.96 5.52 1.11
N SER A 198 15.43 4.80 0.08
CA SER A 198 15.70 3.36 0.20
C SER A 198 16.72 3.06 1.29
N LEU A 199 17.81 3.84 1.35
CA LEU A 199 18.84 3.70 2.38
C LEU A 199 18.28 3.99 3.78
N ILE A 200 17.57 5.11 3.96
CA ILE A 200 16.94 5.48 5.24
C ILE A 200 15.97 4.40 5.70
N ALA A 201 15.10 3.91 4.79
CA ALA A 201 14.15 2.85 5.08
C ALA A 201 14.86 1.55 5.51
N LEU A 202 15.92 1.16 4.79
CA LEU A 202 16.72 -0.02 5.14
C LEU A 202 17.43 0.14 6.49
N CYS A 203 18.00 1.30 6.78
CA CYS A 203 18.67 1.58 8.05
C CYS A 203 17.69 1.65 9.23
N LYS A 204 16.45 2.13 9.02
CA LYS A 204 15.41 2.21 10.05
C LYS A 204 14.63 0.90 10.23
N SER A 205 14.65 0.02 9.22
CA SER A 205 13.94 -1.27 9.25
C SER A 205 14.26 -2.18 10.46
N PRO A 206 15.51 -2.28 10.96
CA PRO A 206 15.80 -3.11 12.14
C PRO A 206 15.20 -2.52 13.41
N TYR A 207 15.19 -1.18 13.52
CA TYR A 207 14.54 -0.50 14.65
C TYR A 207 13.03 -0.72 14.63
N MET A 208 12.39 -0.62 13.46
CA MET A 208 10.97 -0.94 13.27
C MET A 208 10.65 -2.39 13.68
N LEU A 209 11.51 -3.33 13.28
CA LEU A 209 11.36 -4.74 13.61
C LEU A 209 11.41 -4.95 15.13
N VAL A 210 12.48 -4.50 15.78
CA VAL A 210 12.71 -4.72 17.21
C VAL A 210 11.68 -3.98 18.06
N LYS A 211 11.39 -2.71 17.76
CA LYS A 211 10.42 -1.91 18.51
C LYS A 211 9.00 -2.43 18.35
N GLY A 212 8.62 -2.79 17.12
CA GLY A 212 7.31 -3.36 16.84
C GLY A 212 7.13 -4.71 17.54
N TRP A 213 8.14 -5.59 17.52
CA TRP A 213 8.10 -6.80 18.32
C TRP A 213 7.99 -6.52 19.81
N HIS A 214 8.83 -5.63 20.36
CA HIS A 214 8.76 -5.27 21.77
C HIS A 214 7.35 -4.80 22.16
N ARG A 215 6.73 -3.95 21.34
CA ARG A 215 5.36 -3.46 21.56
C ARG A 215 4.33 -4.60 21.49
N LEU A 216 4.38 -5.44 20.46
CA LEU A 216 3.47 -6.57 20.31
C LEU A 216 3.60 -7.61 21.45
N PHE A 217 4.84 -7.88 21.91
CA PHE A 217 5.08 -8.73 23.08
C PHE A 217 4.58 -8.08 24.37
N HIS A 218 4.77 -6.76 24.53
CA HIS A 218 4.25 -6.02 25.67
C HIS A 218 2.71 -6.05 25.71
N ASP A 219 2.06 -5.83 24.56
CA ASP A 219 0.59 -5.89 24.44
C ASP A 219 0.05 -7.30 24.74
N LEU A 220 0.79 -8.35 24.34
CA LEU A 220 0.45 -9.75 24.65
C LEU A 220 0.56 -10.06 26.15
N VAL A 221 1.59 -9.55 26.84
CA VAL A 221 1.86 -9.84 28.26
C VAL A 221 1.05 -8.95 29.20
N GLY A 222 0.88 -7.67 28.87
CA GLY A 222 0.18 -6.67 29.68
C GLY A 222 -1.33 -6.85 29.70
N ARG A 223 -1.92 -7.58 28.74
CA ARG A 223 -3.38 -7.75 28.60
C ARG A 223 -4.14 -6.41 28.54
N GLU A 224 -3.47 -5.37 28.05
CA GLU A 224 -4.02 -4.03 27.79
C GLU A 224 -4.11 -3.80 26.26
N GLY A 225 -5.13 -3.08 25.80
CA GLY A 225 -5.38 -2.82 24.37
C GLY A 225 -6.49 -3.71 23.75
N PRO A 226 -6.57 -3.87 22.41
CA PRO A 226 -7.63 -4.61 21.71
C PRO A 226 -7.68 -6.12 22.01
N PHE A 227 -6.84 -6.61 22.93
CA PHE A 227 -6.60 -8.02 23.25
C PHE A 227 -7.08 -8.41 24.65
N LEU A 228 -8.11 -7.73 25.17
CA LEU A 228 -8.67 -7.95 26.51
C LEU A 228 -9.35 -9.33 26.67
N GLU A 229 -9.85 -9.92 25.58
CA GLU A 229 -10.50 -11.23 25.56
C GLU A 229 -9.52 -12.36 25.19
N THR A 230 -9.65 -13.51 25.87
CA THR A 230 -8.88 -14.74 25.60
C THR A 230 -9.00 -15.25 24.16
N ILE A 231 -10.01 -14.76 23.44
CA ILE A 231 -10.31 -15.02 22.04
C ILE A 231 -9.24 -14.45 21.10
N CYS A 232 -8.57 -13.34 21.48
CA CYS A 232 -7.68 -12.61 20.58
C CYS A 232 -6.20 -13.06 20.66
N VAL A 233 -5.86 -13.97 21.58
CA VAL A 233 -4.49 -14.48 21.78
C VAL A 233 -3.91 -15.14 20.52
N PRO A 234 -4.65 -15.96 19.75
CA PRO A 234 -4.16 -16.52 18.49
C PRO A 234 -3.82 -15.42 17.45
N PHE A 235 -4.61 -14.34 17.39
CA PHE A 235 -4.34 -13.22 16.47
C PHE A 235 -3.12 -12.40 16.86
N ALA A 236 -2.93 -12.17 18.16
CA ALA A 236 -1.74 -11.49 18.65
C ALA A 236 -0.46 -12.30 18.31
N GLY A 237 -0.50 -13.63 18.51
CA GLY A 237 0.59 -14.51 18.10
C GLY A 237 0.86 -14.46 16.59
N LEU A 238 -0.20 -14.43 15.77
CA LEU A 238 -0.07 -14.31 14.33
C LEU A 238 0.50 -12.95 13.90
N ALA A 239 0.08 -11.86 14.56
CA ALA A 239 0.61 -10.51 14.30
C ALA A 239 2.11 -10.41 14.62
N ILE A 240 2.56 -11.00 15.74
CA ILE A 240 3.99 -11.08 16.09
C ILE A 240 4.79 -11.81 14.99
N LEU A 241 4.25 -12.90 14.46
CA LEU A 241 4.90 -13.69 13.42
C LEU A 241 4.90 -12.99 12.05
N LEU A 242 3.82 -12.28 11.71
CA LEU A 242 3.68 -11.56 10.44
C LEU A 242 4.36 -10.19 10.46
N TRP A 243 4.79 -9.69 11.62
CA TRP A 243 5.44 -8.39 11.75
C TRP A 243 6.66 -8.21 10.83
N PRO A 244 7.59 -9.17 10.66
CA PRO A 244 8.69 -9.04 9.71
C PRO A 244 8.21 -8.84 8.26
N LEU A 245 7.11 -9.48 7.86
CA LEU A 245 6.52 -9.29 6.54
C LEU A 245 5.97 -7.86 6.39
N ALA A 246 5.36 -7.32 7.44
CA ALA A 246 4.91 -5.92 7.47
C ALA A 246 6.08 -4.94 7.34
N VAL A 247 7.21 -5.20 8.00
CA VAL A 247 8.44 -4.39 7.87
C VAL A 247 8.99 -4.44 6.44
N ILE A 248 9.05 -5.63 5.82
CA ILE A 248 9.45 -5.77 4.41
C ILE A 248 8.49 -4.98 3.51
N GLY A 249 7.18 -5.08 3.75
CA GLY A 249 6.16 -4.32 3.03
C GLY A 249 6.35 -2.80 3.16
N ALA A 250 6.68 -2.31 4.36
CA ALA A 250 6.95 -0.90 4.61
C ALA A 250 8.21 -0.40 3.88
N VAL A 251 9.28 -1.21 3.83
CA VAL A 251 10.49 -0.89 3.07
C VAL A 251 10.19 -0.84 1.57
N LEU A 252 9.51 -1.86 1.03
CA LEU A 252 9.11 -1.89 -0.39
C LEU A 252 8.18 -0.72 -0.74
N GLY A 253 7.22 -0.40 0.13
CA GLY A 253 6.34 0.74 -0.01
C GLY A 253 7.12 2.06 -0.02
N SER A 254 8.12 2.19 0.84
CA SER A 254 9.01 3.36 0.89
C SER A 254 9.80 3.52 -0.41
N ILE A 255 10.37 2.43 -0.93
CA ILE A 255 11.09 2.40 -2.21
C ILE A 255 10.17 2.87 -3.35
N VAL A 256 8.94 2.35 -3.43
CA VAL A 256 7.98 2.76 -4.48
C VAL A 256 7.56 4.22 -4.30
N SER A 257 7.28 4.65 -3.07
CA SER A 257 6.85 6.02 -2.77
C SER A 257 7.92 7.08 -3.09
N SER A 258 9.20 6.72 -2.97
CA SER A 258 10.33 7.61 -3.26
C SER A 258 10.32 8.14 -4.70
N ILE A 259 9.80 7.35 -5.64
CA ILE A 259 9.67 7.72 -7.06
C ILE A 259 8.73 8.91 -7.20
N PHE A 260 7.57 8.82 -6.55
CA PHE A 260 6.55 9.86 -6.59
C PHE A 260 6.97 11.09 -5.78
N LEU A 261 7.59 10.87 -4.61
CA LEU A 261 8.06 11.94 -3.74
C LEU A 261 9.12 12.81 -4.45
N GLY A 262 10.10 12.17 -5.09
CA GLY A 262 11.14 12.85 -5.85
C GLY A 262 10.61 13.52 -7.13
N ALA A 263 9.71 12.85 -7.86
CA ALA A 263 9.08 13.41 -9.07
C ALA A 263 8.24 14.67 -8.74
N TYR A 264 7.74 14.82 -7.51
CA TYR A 264 7.00 16.00 -7.08
C TYR A 264 7.84 17.29 -7.11
N ALA A 265 9.18 17.20 -7.19
CA ALA A 265 10.04 18.35 -7.47
C ALA A 265 9.62 19.11 -8.75
N ALA A 266 9.16 18.39 -9.78
CA ALA A 266 8.63 19.00 -11.00
C ALA A 266 7.43 19.91 -10.72
N VAL A 267 6.53 19.48 -9.83
CA VAL A 267 5.34 20.25 -9.45
C VAL A 267 5.76 21.53 -8.74
N ILE A 268 6.76 21.48 -7.85
CA ILE A 268 7.30 22.66 -7.17
C ILE A 268 7.95 23.63 -8.16
N VAL A 269 8.79 23.15 -9.08
CA VAL A 269 9.39 24.00 -10.13
C VAL A 269 8.31 24.69 -10.95
N TYR A 270 7.25 23.96 -11.29
CA TYR A 270 6.14 24.50 -12.06
C TYR A 270 5.34 25.56 -11.28
N GLN A 271 5.02 25.29 -10.01
CA GLN A 271 4.26 26.21 -9.15
C GLN A 271 5.03 27.50 -8.82
N GLU A 272 6.30 27.38 -8.45
CA GLU A 272 7.13 28.51 -8.04
C GLU A 272 7.84 29.19 -9.23
N SER A 273 7.70 28.64 -10.44
CA SER A 273 8.38 29.09 -11.67
C SER A 273 9.91 29.25 -11.51
N SER A 274 10.51 28.44 -10.66
CA SER A 274 11.94 28.51 -10.34
C SER A 274 12.53 27.12 -10.10
N PHE A 275 13.60 26.83 -10.83
CA PHE A 275 14.32 25.56 -10.70
C PHE A 275 14.99 25.41 -9.32
N TRP A 276 15.44 26.52 -8.72
CA TRP A 276 16.08 26.52 -7.40
C TRP A 276 15.16 25.98 -6.31
N TYR A 277 13.88 26.35 -6.31
CA TYR A 277 12.91 25.82 -5.35
C TYR A 277 12.63 24.33 -5.54
N GLY A 278 12.73 23.82 -6.77
CA GLY A 278 12.72 22.38 -7.04
C GLY A 278 13.89 21.65 -6.38
N LEU A 279 15.11 22.19 -6.51
CA LEU A 279 16.29 21.62 -5.85
C LEU A 279 16.18 21.68 -4.32
N CYS A 280 15.68 22.80 -3.77
CA CYS A 280 15.39 22.88 -2.35
C CYS A 280 14.35 21.84 -1.93
N TYR A 281 13.33 21.57 -2.75
CA TYR A 281 12.34 20.54 -2.44
C TYR A 281 12.97 19.14 -2.38
N ILE A 282 13.87 18.78 -3.31
CA ILE A 282 14.54 17.46 -3.29
C ILE A 282 15.32 17.26 -1.97
N VAL A 283 15.97 18.30 -1.46
CA VAL A 283 16.65 18.22 -0.16
C VAL A 283 15.63 18.15 0.98
N ALA A 284 14.56 18.94 0.90
CA ALA A 284 13.52 18.98 1.92
C ALA A 284 12.68 17.69 1.97
N SER A 285 12.44 17.01 0.84
CA SER A 285 11.65 15.77 0.76
C SER A 285 12.31 14.66 1.59
N LEU A 286 13.64 14.58 1.56
CA LEU A 286 14.40 13.67 2.42
C LEU A 286 14.20 13.97 3.91
N SER A 287 14.26 15.25 4.30
CA SER A 287 13.99 15.66 5.70
C SER A 287 12.56 15.34 6.13
N ILE A 288 11.58 15.49 5.21
CA ILE A 288 10.17 15.19 5.47
C ILE A 288 9.97 13.68 5.65
N TYR A 289 10.57 12.87 4.78
CA TYR A 289 10.50 11.42 4.89
C TYR A 289 11.21 10.91 6.16
N ASP A 290 12.37 11.46 6.47
CA ASP A 290 13.12 11.11 7.68
C ASP A 290 12.34 11.48 8.94
N GLU A 291 11.78 12.68 9.03
CA GLU A 291 10.90 13.11 10.13
C GLU A 291 9.67 12.20 10.25
N TYR A 292 8.95 11.97 9.15
CA TYR A 292 7.78 11.08 9.13
C TYR A 292 8.11 9.66 9.61
N SER A 293 9.22 9.09 9.13
CA SER A 293 9.63 7.75 9.55
C SER A 293 10.13 7.70 10.99
N THR A 294 10.71 8.79 11.51
CA THR A 294 11.06 8.94 12.94
C THR A 294 9.79 8.96 13.81
N ASP A 295 8.76 9.69 13.39
CA ASP A 295 7.48 9.77 14.10
C ASP A 295 6.75 8.42 14.11
N VAL A 296 6.68 7.73 12.96
CA VAL A 296 6.10 6.37 12.86
C VAL A 296 6.81 5.38 13.79
N LEU A 297 8.09 5.62 14.06
CA LEU A 297 8.91 4.81 14.95
C LEU A 297 8.92 5.32 16.40
N ASP A 298 8.11 6.32 16.75
CA ASP A 298 8.10 6.99 18.06
C ASP A 298 9.53 7.30 18.56
N MET A 299 10.40 7.80 17.66
CA MET A 299 11.77 8.25 17.96
C MET A 299 11.78 9.74 18.33
N PRO A 300 12.88 10.29 18.89
CA PRO A 300 12.95 11.72 19.22
C PRO A 300 12.64 12.61 18.02
N GLU A 301 11.80 13.63 18.24
CA GLU A 301 11.27 14.49 17.18
C GLU A 301 12.37 15.16 16.35
N GLY A 302 12.13 15.23 15.03
CA GLY A 302 12.96 15.96 14.07
C GLY A 302 13.67 15.07 13.06
N SER A 303 14.42 15.73 12.17
CA SER A 303 15.26 15.10 11.15
C SER A 303 16.69 15.61 11.27
N CYS A 304 17.66 14.73 10.97
CA CYS A 304 19.06 15.10 10.87
C CYS A 304 19.38 15.86 9.57
N LEU A 305 18.43 15.92 8.63
CA LEU A 305 18.62 16.47 7.29
C LEU A 305 18.17 17.94 7.21
N PRO A 306 18.84 18.75 6.37
CA PRO A 306 18.47 20.15 6.20
C PRO A 306 17.09 20.27 5.54
N ARG A 307 16.28 21.23 6.01
CA ARG A 307 14.95 21.52 5.46
C ARG A 307 14.91 22.92 4.84
N PRO A 308 15.47 23.11 3.64
CA PRO A 308 15.47 24.41 2.98
C PRO A 308 14.05 24.84 2.60
N ARG A 309 13.81 26.15 2.54
CA ARG A 309 12.52 26.69 2.09
C ARG A 309 12.37 26.49 0.58
N TYR A 310 11.41 25.66 0.18
CA TYR A 310 11.09 25.35 -1.22
C TYR A 310 9.82 26.03 -1.73
N ARG A 311 9.15 26.87 -0.92
CA ARG A 311 8.00 27.70 -1.31
C ARG A 311 8.16 29.14 -0.84
N ARG A 312 7.72 30.11 -1.66
CA ARG A 312 7.78 31.54 -1.31
C ARG A 312 6.73 31.94 -0.27
N HIS A 313 5.54 31.39 -0.38
CA HIS A 313 4.44 31.61 0.57
C HIS A 313 4.01 30.27 1.17
N ARG A 314 4.02 30.18 2.50
CA ARG A 314 3.45 29.06 3.24
C ARG A 314 1.99 29.40 3.47
N ASN A 315 1.10 28.86 2.63
CA ASN A 315 -0.28 28.66 3.04
C ASN A 315 -0.33 27.46 3.96
#